data_AF-A0A7D5D5Y3-F1
#
_entry.id   AF-A0A7D5D5Y3-F1
#
_cell.length_a   1.000
_cell.length_b   1.000
_cell.length_c   1.000
_cell.angle_alpha   90.00
_cell.angle_beta   90.00
_cell.angle_gamma   90.00
#
_symmetry.space_group_name_H-M   'P 1'
#
loop_
_entity.id
_entity.type
_entity.pdbx_description
1 polymer ?
#
loop_
_entity_poly.entity_id
_entity_poly.type
_entity_poly.pdbx_seq_one_letter_code
_entity_poly.pdbx_strand_id
1 'polypeptide(L)'
;MDPRFSALPSSLTQSPVVHLDTQAALSDIFGFADQRLNLARHVLAALEGADECDYRYLARAAQVLLEDGCGVMGVIERRVEGRDGPEPRALGRPDLTVV
;
A
#
# COMPACT_ATOMS: atom_id res chain seq x y z
N MET A 1 7.47 8.18 -18.77
CA MET A 1 7.32 6.86 -18.11
C MET A 1 6.41 6.01 -18.96
N ASP A 2 6.67 4.71 -19.01
CA ASP A 2 5.81 3.75 -19.69
C ASP A 2 4.42 3.73 -19.00
N PRO A 3 3.30 3.94 -19.73
CA PRO A 3 1.95 3.96 -19.14
C PRO A 3 1.56 2.64 -18.45
N ARG A 4 2.33 1.57 -18.68
CA ARG A 4 2.18 0.27 -18.02
C ARG A 4 2.53 0.28 -16.53
N PHE A 5 3.45 1.15 -16.10
CA PHE A 5 3.93 1.16 -14.71
C PHE A 5 3.39 2.37 -13.95
N SER A 6 2.64 2.12 -12.88
CA SER A 6 2.13 3.16 -11.98
C SER A 6 2.94 3.19 -10.69
N ALA A 7 3.40 4.38 -10.32
CA ALA A 7 4.09 4.61 -9.06
C ALA A 7 3.10 4.52 -7.89
N LEU A 8 3.40 3.68 -6.89
CA LEU A 8 2.62 3.65 -5.66
C LEU A 8 3.10 4.75 -4.72
N PRO A 9 2.20 5.62 -4.21
CA PRO A 9 2.58 6.65 -3.26
C PRO A 9 3.04 6.02 -1.94
N SER A 10 4.09 6.59 -1.33
CA SER A 10 4.55 6.21 0.00
C SER A 10 4.65 7.45 0.88
N SER A 11 4.31 7.31 2.16
CA SER A 11 4.49 8.37 3.14
C SER A 11 5.91 8.45 3.69
N LEU A 12 6.75 7.43 3.44
CA LEU A 12 8.09 7.34 4.02
C LEU A 12 9.19 7.88 3.11
N THR A 13 8.95 7.96 1.81
CA THR A 13 9.92 8.44 0.83
C THR A 13 9.33 9.55 -0.03
N GLN A 14 10.13 10.57 -0.34
CA GLN A 14 9.72 11.66 -1.24
C GLN A 14 9.57 11.22 -2.69
N SER A 15 10.24 10.13 -3.08
CA SER A 15 10.16 9.54 -4.40
C SER A 15 9.57 8.13 -4.29
N PRO A 16 8.55 7.79 -5.11
CA PRO A 16 8.00 6.44 -5.15
C PRO A 16 9.09 5.42 -5.52
N VAL A 17 9.25 4.39 -4.70
CA VAL A 17 10.20 3.30 -4.98
C VAL A 17 9.50 2.14 -5.67
N VAL A 18 8.26 1.86 -5.29
CA VAL A 18 7.47 0.77 -5.87
C VAL A 18 6.73 1.26 -7.12
N HIS A 19 6.96 0.57 -8.23
CA HIS A 19 6.29 0.78 -9.51
C HIS A 19 5.54 -0.49 -9.87
N LEU A 20 4.21 -0.44 -9.86
CA LEU A 20 3.35 -1.57 -10.17
C LEU A 20 3.09 -1.63 -11.67
N ASP A 21 3.28 -2.81 -12.27
CA ASP A 21 2.78 -3.12 -13.60
C ASP A 21 1.24 -3.27 -13.56
N THR A 22 0.51 -2.26 -14.01
CA THR A 22 -0.97 -2.24 -13.96
C THR A 22 -1.59 -3.17 -14.99
N GLN A 23 -0.82 -3.63 -15.98
CA GLN A 23 -1.26 -4.52 -17.05
C GLN A 23 -0.96 -6.00 -16.79
N ALA A 24 -0.23 -6.33 -15.72
CA ALA A 24 0.03 -7.70 -15.28
C ALA A 24 -1.29 -8.48 -15.03
N ALA A 25 -1.23 -9.81 -14.91
CA ALA A 25 -2.45 -10.58 -14.64
C ALA A 25 -3.06 -10.16 -13.29
N LEU A 26 -4.39 -10.05 -13.21
CA LEU A 26 -5.08 -9.66 -11.97
C LEU A 26 -4.73 -10.59 -10.80
N SER A 27 -4.50 -11.89 -11.07
CA SER A 27 -4.01 -12.86 -10.09
C SER A 27 -2.67 -12.45 -9.46
N ASP A 28 -1.75 -11.91 -10.27
CA ASP A 28 -0.40 -11.57 -9.84
C ASP A 28 -0.43 -10.25 -9.05
N ILE A 29 -1.22 -9.29 -9.52
CA ILE A 29 -1.45 -8.02 -8.83
C ILE A 29 -2.12 -8.27 -7.46
N PHE A 30 -3.13 -9.14 -7.43
CA PHE A 30 -3.78 -9.57 -6.19
C PHE A 30 -2.81 -10.30 -5.26
N GLY A 31 -2.02 -11.25 -5.78
CA GLY A 31 -1.04 -11.99 -5.00
C GLY A 31 -0.01 -11.07 -4.34
N PHE A 32 0.44 -10.02 -5.04
CA PHE A 32 1.31 -9.00 -4.45
C PHE A 32 0.62 -8.26 -3.29
N ALA A 33 -0.61 -7.78 -3.50
CA ALA A 33 -1.36 -7.07 -2.47
C ALA A 33 -1.61 -7.94 -1.23
N ASP A 34 -2.07 -9.18 -1.44
CA ASP A 34 -2.32 -10.15 -0.39
C ASP A 34 -1.04 -10.45 0.42
N GLN A 35 0.10 -10.65 -0.25
CA GLN A 35 1.37 -10.87 0.43
C GLN A 35 1.76 -9.68 1.32
N ARG A 36 1.61 -8.45 0.83
CA ARG A 36 1.95 -7.23 1.58
C ARG A 36 1.06 -7.05 2.80
N LEU A 37 -0.25 -7.22 2.63
CA LEU A 37 -1.22 -7.10 3.73
C LEU A 37 -1.05 -8.21 4.78
N ASN A 38 -0.79 -9.45 4.36
CA ASN A 38 -0.52 -10.55 5.30
C ASN A 38 0.79 -10.33 6.06
N LEU A 39 1.85 -9.86 5.41
CA LEU A 39 3.10 -9.50 6.09
C LEU A 39 2.89 -8.35 7.07
N ALA A 40 2.14 -7.31 6.69
CA ALA A 40 1.81 -6.22 7.60
C ALA A 40 1.11 -6.72 8.86
N ARG A 41 0.12 -7.62 8.70
CA ARG A 41 -0.58 -8.25 9.82
C ARG A 41 0.37 -9.01 10.75
N HIS A 42 1.31 -9.77 10.19
CA HIS A 42 2.31 -10.49 11.00
C HIS A 42 3.26 -9.53 11.75
N VAL A 43 3.70 -8.45 11.11
CA VAL A 43 4.55 -7.44 11.76
C VAL A 43 3.79 -6.72 12.87
N LEU A 44 2.52 -6.38 12.66
CA LEU A 44 1.67 -5.77 13.69
C LEU A 44 1.44 -6.72 14.87
N ALA A 45 1.25 -8.02 14.61
CA ALA A 45 1.14 -9.02 15.68
C ALA A 45 2.42 -9.12 16.51
N ALA A 46 3.59 -8.96 15.87
CA ALA A 46 4.88 -8.96 16.56
C ALA A 46 5.13 -7.71 17.42
N LEU A 47 4.28 -6.67 17.33
CA LEU A 47 4.36 -5.53 18.26
C LEU A 47 3.97 -5.94 19.68
N GLU A 48 3.13 -6.96 19.82
CA GLU A 48 2.78 -7.52 21.13
C GLU A 48 3.99 -8.27 21.69
N GLY A 49 4.66 -7.67 22.68
CA GLY A 49 5.89 -8.21 23.28
C GLY A 49 7.19 -7.70 22.67
N ALA A 50 7.14 -6.73 21.75
CA ALA A 50 8.34 -6.04 21.29
C ALA A 50 8.89 -5.07 22.36
N ASP A 51 10.21 -4.99 22.46
CA ASP A 51 10.88 -3.99 23.30
C ASP A 51 10.62 -2.57 22.76
N GLU A 52 10.68 -1.55 23.62
CA GLU A 52 10.41 -0.15 23.25
C GLU A 52 11.28 0.35 22.09
N CYS A 53 12.51 -0.17 21.96
CA CYS A 53 13.42 0.17 20.87
C CYS A 53 12.93 -0.33 19.50
N ASP A 54 12.18 -1.43 19.45
CA ASP A 54 11.76 -2.08 18.21
C ASP A 54 10.39 -1.63 17.74
N TYR A 55 9.55 -1.09 18.64
CA TYR A 55 8.19 -0.67 18.32
C TYR A 55 8.12 0.29 17.12
N ARG A 56 9.00 1.30 17.09
CA ARG A 56 9.01 2.28 15.98
C ARG A 56 9.43 1.66 14.66
N TYR A 57 10.36 0.69 14.66
CA TYR A 57 10.82 0.03 13.45
C TYR A 57 9.76 -0.93 12.91
N LEU A 58 9.17 -1.73 13.78
CA LEU A 58 8.09 -2.66 13.43
C LEU A 58 6.84 -1.89 12.94
N ALA A 59 6.43 -0.83 13.64
CA ALA A 59 5.32 0.01 13.21
C ALA A 59 5.57 0.64 11.83
N ARG A 60 6.78 1.15 11.56
CA ARG A 60 7.15 1.67 10.24
C ARG A 60 7.15 0.60 9.16
N ALA A 61 7.67 -0.60 9.46
CA ALA A 61 7.68 -1.70 8.52
C ALA A 61 6.25 -2.13 8.15
N ALA A 62 5.37 -2.28 9.16
CA ALA A 62 3.95 -2.55 8.94
C ALA A 62 3.29 -1.45 8.11
N GLN A 63 3.60 -0.18 8.38
CA GLN A 63 3.05 0.95 7.64
C GLN A 63 3.40 0.88 6.15
N VAL A 64 4.67 0.62 5.78
CA VAL A 64 5.06 0.47 4.35
C VAL A 64 4.29 -0.65 3.68
N LEU A 65 4.20 -1.80 4.34
CA LEU A 65 3.50 -2.96 3.80
C LEU A 65 2.01 -2.70 3.59
N LEU A 66 1.38 -1.95 4.51
CA LEU A 66 -0.01 -1.52 4.36
C LEU A 66 -0.18 -0.52 3.22
N GLU A 67 0.69 0.48 3.11
CA GLU A 67 0.64 1.47 2.02
C GLU A 67 0.76 0.79 0.65
N ASP A 68 1.75 -0.10 0.49
CA ASP A 68 1.93 -0.88 -0.73
C ASP A 68 0.68 -1.72 -1.03
N GLY A 69 0.22 -2.52 -0.07
CA GLY A 69 -0.91 -3.42 -0.24
C GLY A 69 -2.21 -2.68 -0.59
N CYS A 70 -2.52 -1.60 0.14
CA CYS A 70 -3.70 -0.77 -0.12
C CYS A 70 -3.61 -0.04 -1.47
N GLY A 71 -2.42 0.46 -1.83
CA GLY A 71 -2.18 1.12 -3.11
C GLY A 71 -2.47 0.17 -4.30
N VAL A 72 -2.03 -1.08 -4.20
CA VAL A 72 -2.30 -2.11 -5.21
C VAL A 72 -3.77 -2.53 -5.22
N MET A 73 -4.42 -2.65 -4.06
CA MET A 73 -5.86 -2.94 -4.01
C MET A 73 -6.69 -1.86 -4.70
N GLY A 74 -6.33 -0.58 -4.60
CA GLY A 74 -6.98 0.49 -5.35
C GLY A 74 -6.82 0.36 -6.87
N VAL A 75 -5.68 -0.18 -7.35
CA VAL A 75 -5.50 -0.50 -8.78
C VAL A 75 -6.40 -1.66 -9.20
N ILE A 76 -6.49 -2.70 -8.37
CA ILE A 76 -7.37 -3.85 -8.63
C ILE A 76 -8.83 -3.39 -8.70
N GLU A 77 -9.28 -2.58 -7.75
CA GLU A 77 -10.63 -2.02 -7.70
C GLU A 77 -10.94 -1.25 -8.99
N ARG A 78 -10.08 -0.30 -9.40
CA ARG A 78 -10.27 0.45 -10.66
C ARG A 78 -10.38 -0.47 -11.87
N ARG A 79 -9.55 -1.51 -11.96
CA ARG A 79 -9.55 -2.45 -13.08
C ARG A 79 -10.78 -3.35 -13.10
N VAL A 80 -11.25 -3.79 -11.94
CA VAL A 80 -12.48 -4.59 -11.80
C VAL A 80 -13.72 -3.75 -12.12
N GLU A 81 -13.75 -2.49 -11.70
CA GLU A 81 -14.83 -1.55 -11.97
C GLU A 81 -14.83 -1.02 -13.43
N GLY A 82 -13.81 -1.37 -14.23
CA GLY A 82 -13.64 -0.84 -15.59
C GLY A 82 -13.37 0.67 -15.62
N ARG A 83 -12.91 1.25 -14.50
CA ARG A 83 -12.58 2.67 -14.33
C ARG A 83 -11.15 2.98 -14.79
N ASP A 84 -10.75 2.50 -15.96
CA ASP A 84 -9.51 2.93 -16.64
C ASP A 84 -9.60 4.37 -17.21
N GLY A 85 -10.56 5.17 -16.73
CA GLY A 85 -10.72 6.61 -17.04
C GLY A 85 -10.11 7.50 -15.93
N PRO A 86 -9.88 8.80 -16.21
CA PRO A 86 -9.10 9.69 -15.33
C PRO A 86 -9.69 9.76 -13.91
N GLU A 87 -8.82 9.49 -12.93
CA GLU A 87 -9.03 9.37 -11.48
C GLU A 87 -10.14 10.27 -10.88
N PRO A 88 -11.03 9.72 -10.03
CA PRO A 88 -11.73 10.52 -9.04
C PRO A 88 -10.76 10.84 -7.89
N ARG A 89 -10.36 12.12 -7.87
CA ARG A 89 -9.83 12.95 -6.76
C ARG A 89 -9.49 12.22 -5.46
N ALA A 90 -8.21 12.36 -5.08
CA ALA A 90 -7.64 12.19 -3.75
C ALA A 90 -8.70 12.20 -2.64
N LEU A 91 -8.96 11.03 -2.06
CA LEU A 91 -9.66 10.93 -0.80
C LEU A 91 -8.81 11.69 0.22
N GLY A 92 -9.30 12.86 0.63
CA GLY A 92 -8.64 13.69 1.63
C GLY A 92 -8.30 12.84 2.85
N ARG A 93 -7.07 13.00 3.35
CA ARG A 93 -6.66 12.42 4.64
C ARG A 93 -7.77 12.76 5.65
N PRO A 94 -8.37 11.78 6.34
CA PRO A 94 -9.13 12.12 7.53
C PRO A 94 -8.15 12.81 8.49
N ASP A 95 -8.45 14.06 8.85
CA ASP A 95 -7.83 14.74 9.98
C ASP A 95 -8.17 13.91 11.23
N LEU A 96 -7.26 13.01 11.59
CA LEU A 96 -7.25 12.41 12.91
C LEU A 96 -6.66 13.46 13.86
N THR A 97 -7.49 14.44 14.21
CA THR A 97 -7.26 15.27 15.39
C THR A 97 -7.41 14.34 16.58
N VAL A 98 -6.28 13.92 17.15
CA VAL A 98 -6.25 13.25 18.45
C VAL A 98 -6.73 14.29 19.47
N VAL A 99 -7.91 14.05 20.06
CA VAL A 99 -8.44 14.77 21.23
C VAL A 99 -7.93 14.09 22.48
#